data_AF-A0A178GGU6-F1
#
_entry.id   AF-A0A178GGU6-F1
#
_cell.length_a   1.000
_cell.length_b   1.000
_cell.length_c   1.000
_cell.angle_alpha   90.00
_cell.angle_beta   90.00
_cell.angle_gamma   90.00
#
_symmetry.space_group_name_H-M   'P 1'
#
loop_
_entity.id
_entity.type
_entity.pdbx_description
1 polymer ?
#
loop_
_entity_poly.entity_id
_entity_poly.type
_entity_poly.pdbx_seq_one_letter_code
_entity_poly.pdbx_strand_id
1 'polypeptide(L)'
;MQLTLVRHGEAAPPVNGNDTKRPLTERGHQQAEQTAQFLKEQIRPDVFVVSPLLRAQETLAHLQQYFKDVPVVICNTIKPDDDAKVAVEWLSQLPYESIVVVCHMNVVAHMSSILLAESFHPYALAEARMYDQAVIAPGLSTQIKSFIPTL
;
A
#
# COMPACT_ATOMS: atom_id res chain seq x y z
N MET A 1 7.35 -1.67 15.59
CA MET A 1 6.35 -1.23 14.61
C MET A 1 6.40 -2.06 13.33
N GLN A 2 5.25 -2.41 12.77
CA GLN A 2 5.07 -3.06 11.48
C GLN A 2 4.52 -2.06 10.45
N LEU A 3 5.11 -2.05 9.26
CA LEU A 3 4.60 -1.31 8.11
C LEU A 3 4.38 -2.29 6.94
N THR A 4 3.19 -2.27 6.35
CA THR A 4 2.89 -3.04 5.15
C THR A 4 2.59 -2.09 4.01
N LEU A 5 3.35 -2.17 2.92
CA LEU A 5 3.13 -1.40 1.71
C LEU A 5 2.44 -2.26 0.66
N VAL A 6 1.37 -1.76 0.07
CA VAL A 6 0.56 -2.45 -0.93
C VAL A 6 0.40 -1.56 -2.16
N ARG A 7 0.73 -2.07 -3.34
CA ARG A 7 0.35 -1.44 -4.61
C ARG A 7 -1.10 -1.79 -4.94
N HIS A 8 -1.89 -0.87 -5.47
CA HIS A 8 -3.23 -1.20 -5.96
C HIS A 8 -3.23 -2.36 -7.00
N GLY A 9 -4.36 -3.06 -7.12
CA GLY A 9 -4.59 -4.09 -8.14
C GLY A 9 -4.74 -3.53 -9.56
N GLU A 10 -4.87 -4.39 -10.56
CA GLU A 10 -5.08 -3.96 -11.94
C GLU A 10 -6.28 -3.01 -12.08
N ALA A 11 -6.07 -1.87 -12.75
CA ALA A 11 -7.11 -0.85 -12.94
C ALA A 11 -7.43 -0.68 -14.42
N ALA A 12 -8.72 -0.49 -14.72
CA ALA A 12 -9.24 -0.22 -16.06
C ALA A 12 -8.52 0.98 -16.69
N PRO A 13 -8.42 1.08 -18.02
CA PRO A 13 -7.79 2.23 -18.68
C PRO A 13 -8.53 3.54 -18.35
N PRO A 14 -7.84 4.70 -18.38
CA PRO A 14 -8.48 5.99 -18.19
C PRO A 14 -9.51 6.24 -19.30
N VAL A 15 -10.72 6.65 -18.92
CA VAL A 15 -11.76 7.09 -19.85
C VAL A 15 -11.72 8.61 -19.93
N ASN A 16 -11.67 9.17 -21.14
CA ASN A 16 -11.60 10.61 -21.39
C ASN A 16 -10.46 11.32 -20.63
N GLY A 17 -9.32 10.64 -20.45
CA GLY A 17 -8.15 11.18 -19.75
C GLY A 17 -8.28 11.26 -18.22
N ASN A 18 -9.37 10.78 -17.62
CA ASN A 18 -9.53 10.80 -16.17
C ASN A 18 -8.84 9.58 -15.52
N ASP A 19 -7.62 9.77 -15.01
CA ASP A 19 -6.88 8.72 -14.30
C ASP A 19 -7.42 8.44 -12.89
N THR A 20 -7.93 9.46 -12.21
CA THR A 20 -8.25 9.40 -10.77
C THR A 20 -9.43 8.48 -10.44
N LYS A 21 -10.38 8.36 -11.38
CA LYS A 21 -11.62 7.58 -11.25
C LYS A 21 -11.55 6.21 -11.92
N ARG A 22 -10.35 5.74 -12.27
CA ARG A 22 -10.18 4.39 -12.85
C ARG A 22 -10.52 3.34 -11.78
N PRO A 23 -11.56 2.51 -12.01
CA PRO A 23 -11.85 1.40 -11.12
C PRO A 23 -10.84 0.27 -11.36
N LEU A 24 -10.79 -0.68 -10.43
CA LEU A 24 -10.18 -1.98 -10.64
C LEU A 24 -10.91 -2.73 -11.78
N THR A 25 -10.17 -3.54 -12.52
CA THR A 25 -10.78 -4.55 -13.40
C THR A 25 -11.29 -5.72 -12.56
N GLU A 26 -12.05 -6.64 -13.14
CA GLU A 26 -12.42 -7.89 -12.46
C GLU A 26 -11.17 -8.66 -11.97
N ARG A 27 -10.15 -8.74 -12.82
CA ARG A 27 -8.84 -9.30 -12.48
C ARG A 27 -8.19 -8.53 -11.32
N GLY A 28 -8.25 -7.20 -11.33
CA GLY A 28 -7.74 -6.36 -10.24
C GLY A 28 -8.44 -6.60 -8.90
N HIS A 29 -9.75 -6.83 -8.90
CA HIS A 29 -10.47 -7.22 -7.70
C HIS A 29 -10.03 -8.59 -7.18
N GLN A 30 -9.86 -9.59 -8.06
CA GLN A 30 -9.40 -10.92 -7.66
C GLN A 30 -7.96 -10.88 -7.11
N GLN A 31 -7.09 -10.07 -7.71
CA GLN A 31 -5.73 -9.82 -7.23
C GLN A 31 -5.74 -9.21 -5.82
N ALA A 32 -6.54 -8.17 -5.62
CA ALA A 32 -6.68 -7.51 -4.31
C ALA A 32 -7.27 -8.45 -3.24
N GLU A 33 -8.22 -9.31 -3.63
CA GLU A 33 -8.79 -10.33 -2.76
C GLU A 33 -7.73 -11.35 -2.31
N GLN A 34 -6.90 -11.87 -3.23
CA GLN A 34 -5.80 -12.78 -2.86
C GLN A 34 -4.82 -12.14 -1.88
N THR A 35 -4.44 -10.88 -2.13
CA THR A 35 -3.57 -10.13 -1.23
C THR A 35 -4.22 -9.92 0.13
N ALA A 36 -5.52 -9.62 0.18
CA ALA A 36 -6.25 -9.49 1.43
C ALA A 36 -6.35 -10.82 2.20
N GLN A 37 -6.60 -11.93 1.50
CA GLN A 37 -6.62 -13.28 2.07
C GLN A 37 -5.27 -13.69 2.65
N PHE A 38 -4.16 -13.32 2.00
CA PHE A 38 -2.84 -13.51 2.56
C PHE A 38 -2.64 -12.65 3.82
N LEU A 39 -2.89 -11.34 3.71
CA LEU A 39 -2.63 -10.39 4.79
C LEU A 39 -3.48 -10.62 6.05
N LYS A 40 -4.72 -11.12 5.94
CA LYS A 40 -5.58 -11.37 7.12
C LYS A 40 -4.91 -12.26 8.18
N GLU A 41 -4.02 -13.15 7.75
CA GLU A 41 -3.29 -14.08 8.62
C GLU A 41 -1.95 -13.52 9.10
N GLN A 42 -1.43 -12.47 8.46
CA GLN A 42 -0.08 -11.95 8.70
C GLN A 42 -0.04 -10.66 9.53
N ILE A 43 -1.11 -9.85 9.47
CA ILE A 43 -1.13 -8.50 10.07
C ILE A 43 -2.29 -8.31 11.06
N ARG A 44 -2.13 -7.35 11.95
CA ARG A 44 -3.18 -6.81 12.83
C ARG A 44 -3.09 -5.28 12.77
N PRO A 45 -3.63 -4.65 11.72
CA PRO A 45 -3.44 -3.23 11.49
C PRO A 45 -4.18 -2.39 12.53
N ASP A 46 -3.51 -1.36 13.05
CA ASP A 46 -4.13 -0.32 13.87
C ASP A 46 -4.77 0.76 12.99
N VAL A 47 -4.25 0.95 11.78
CA VAL A 47 -4.75 1.92 10.81
C VAL A 47 -4.50 1.47 9.37
N PHE A 48 -5.44 1.82 8.50
CA PHE A 48 -5.22 1.82 7.06
C PHE A 48 -4.92 3.24 6.57
N VAL A 49 -3.88 3.38 5.76
CA VAL A 49 -3.56 4.59 5.02
C VAL A 49 -3.78 4.31 3.55
N VAL A 50 -4.51 5.16 2.84
CA VAL A 50 -4.84 4.88 1.43
C VAL A 50 -4.83 6.15 0.58
N SER A 51 -4.36 6.00 -0.65
CA SER A 51 -4.40 7.06 -1.65
C SER A 51 -5.85 7.42 -2.04
N PRO A 52 -6.18 8.69 -2.32
CA PRO A 52 -7.54 9.08 -2.71
C PRO A 52 -8.03 8.50 -4.06
N LEU A 53 -7.15 7.90 -4.88
CA LEU A 53 -7.52 7.39 -6.20
C LEU A 53 -8.33 6.09 -6.08
N LEU A 54 -9.38 5.96 -6.91
CA LEU A 54 -10.41 4.93 -6.78
C LEU A 54 -9.84 3.49 -6.70
N ARG A 55 -8.94 3.12 -7.61
CA ARG A 55 -8.28 1.81 -7.60
C ARG A 55 -7.58 1.43 -6.29
N ALA A 56 -7.01 2.41 -5.57
CA ALA A 56 -6.39 2.16 -4.27
C ALA A 56 -7.46 1.94 -3.19
N GLN A 57 -8.54 2.73 -3.22
CA GLN A 57 -9.70 2.57 -2.34
C GLN A 57 -10.36 1.20 -2.52
N GLU A 58 -10.59 0.78 -3.77
CA GLU A 58 -11.19 -0.53 -4.08
C GLU A 58 -10.26 -1.70 -3.72
N THR A 59 -8.93 -1.50 -3.80
CA THR A 59 -7.97 -2.50 -3.30
C THR A 59 -8.08 -2.61 -1.77
N LEU A 60 -8.15 -1.48 -1.06
CA LEU A 60 -8.32 -1.47 0.40
C LEU A 60 -9.64 -2.10 0.84
N ALA A 61 -10.72 -1.92 0.07
CA ALA A 61 -12.05 -2.45 0.42
C ALA A 61 -12.04 -3.97 0.66
N HIS A 62 -11.18 -4.72 -0.02
CA HIS A 62 -11.00 -6.16 0.21
C HIS A 62 -10.34 -6.47 1.55
N LEU A 63 -9.38 -5.66 2.01
CA LEU A 63 -8.78 -5.79 3.33
C LEU A 63 -9.81 -5.47 4.43
N GLN A 64 -10.63 -4.43 4.24
CA GLN A 64 -11.63 -4.01 5.23
C GLN A 64 -12.69 -5.08 5.53
N GLN A 65 -12.91 -6.04 4.62
CA GLN A 65 -13.81 -7.17 4.88
C GLN A 65 -13.35 -8.02 6.08
N TYR A 66 -12.04 -8.10 6.31
CA TYR A 66 -11.42 -8.85 7.42
C TYR A 66 -11.14 -7.98 8.65
N PHE A 67 -11.07 -6.65 8.47
CA PHE A 67 -10.63 -5.69 9.48
C PHE A 67 -11.63 -4.54 9.62
N LYS A 68 -12.88 -4.86 9.98
CA LYS A 68 -14.03 -3.93 9.90
C LYS A 68 -13.92 -2.70 10.80
N ASP A 69 -13.25 -2.84 11.95
CA ASP A 69 -13.17 -1.79 12.97
C ASP A 69 -11.90 -0.93 12.86
N VAL A 70 -11.04 -1.22 11.88
CA VAL A 70 -9.77 -0.51 11.70
C VAL A 70 -10.02 0.82 10.98
N PRO A 71 -9.60 1.97 11.57
CA PRO A 71 -9.81 3.27 10.96
C PRO A 71 -9.03 3.43 9.65
N VAL A 72 -9.57 4.28 8.77
CA VAL A 72 -8.97 4.60 7.47
C VAL A 72 -8.59 6.08 7.43
N VAL A 73 -7.35 6.36 7.04
CA VAL A 73 -6.83 7.71 6.79
C VAL A 73 -6.55 7.86 5.30
N ILE A 74 -7.21 8.82 4.66
CA ILE A 74 -6.92 9.18 3.27
C ILE A 74 -5.68 10.07 3.26
N CYS A 75 -4.64 9.63 2.56
CA CYS A 75 -3.37 10.35 2.47
C CYS A 75 -3.16 10.86 1.04
N ASN A 76 -3.04 12.19 0.92
CA ASN A 76 -2.90 12.88 -0.37
C ASN A 76 -1.46 12.94 -0.88
N THR A 77 -0.47 12.40 -0.15
CA THR A 77 0.96 12.41 -0.51
C THR A 77 1.48 11.05 -0.96
N ILE A 78 0.58 10.10 -1.26
CA ILE A 78 0.89 8.76 -1.76
C ILE A 78 0.21 8.46 -3.10
N LYS A 79 0.06 9.47 -3.97
CA LYS A 79 -0.35 9.34 -5.39
C LYS A 79 0.87 8.97 -6.26
N PRO A 80 0.68 8.56 -7.54
CA PRO A 80 1.77 8.03 -8.38
C PRO A 80 3.05 8.88 -8.44
N ASP A 81 2.91 10.20 -8.54
CA ASP A 81 4.00 11.15 -8.75
C ASP A 81 4.38 11.95 -7.49
N ASP A 82 3.83 11.58 -6.32
CA ASP A 82 4.18 12.26 -5.06
C ASP A 82 5.58 11.86 -4.58
N ASP A 83 6.22 12.75 -3.81
CA ASP A 83 7.55 12.52 -3.23
C ASP A 83 7.50 11.51 -2.08
N ALA A 84 8.18 10.38 -2.26
CA ALA A 84 8.26 9.32 -1.27
C ALA A 84 8.93 9.75 0.05
N LYS A 85 9.82 10.76 0.05
CA LYS A 85 10.41 11.29 1.29
C LYS A 85 9.35 11.95 2.15
N VAL A 86 8.49 12.77 1.52
CA VAL A 86 7.36 13.42 2.18
C VAL A 86 6.36 12.38 2.68
N ALA A 87 6.10 11.33 1.91
CA ALA A 87 5.24 10.23 2.33
C ALA A 87 5.81 9.48 3.55
N VAL A 88 7.09 9.13 3.55
CA VAL A 88 7.77 8.46 4.67
C VAL A 88 7.79 9.35 5.92
N GLU A 89 8.08 10.64 5.77
CA GLU A 89 8.06 11.61 6.88
C GLU A 89 6.65 11.77 7.46
N TRP A 90 5.62 11.80 6.62
CA TRP A 90 4.24 11.84 7.10
C TRP A 90 3.86 10.55 7.84
N LEU A 91 4.24 9.38 7.30
CA LEU A 91 3.98 8.09 7.94
C LEU A 91 4.69 7.94 9.29
N SER A 92 5.88 8.52 9.47
CA SER A 92 6.65 8.44 10.72
C SER A 92 6.04 9.24 11.88
N GLN A 93 5.12 10.16 11.59
CA GLN A 93 4.41 10.96 12.58
C GLN A 93 3.15 10.27 13.11
N LEU A 94 2.75 9.15 12.52
CA LEU A 94 1.55 8.42 12.93
C LEU A 94 1.80 7.66 14.25
N PRO A 95 0.89 7.75 15.24
CA PRO A 95 1.06 7.14 16.55
C PRO A 95 0.58 5.67 16.58
N TYR A 96 0.88 4.89 15.54
CA TYR A 96 0.38 3.52 15.36
C TYR A 96 1.53 2.52 15.25
N GLU A 97 1.33 1.30 15.76
CA GLU A 97 2.35 0.25 15.75
C GLU A 97 2.20 -0.70 14.55
N SER A 98 1.03 -0.78 13.92
CA SER A 98 0.81 -1.56 12.70
C SER A 98 0.06 -0.73 11.66
N ILE A 99 0.77 -0.32 10.60
CA ILE A 99 0.26 0.54 9.54
C ILE A 99 0.23 -0.23 8.21
N VAL A 100 -0.91 -0.20 7.51
CA VAL A 100 -1.02 -0.74 6.14
C VAL A 100 -1.29 0.40 5.17
N VAL A 101 -0.44 0.56 4.17
CA VAL A 101 -0.50 1.63 3.18
C VAL A 101 -0.88 1.06 1.81
N VAL A 102 -1.99 1.51 1.23
CA VAL A 102 -2.42 1.14 -0.13
C VAL A 102 -2.24 2.32 -1.09
N CYS A 103 -1.32 2.19 -2.04
CA CYS A 103 -0.91 3.28 -2.93
C CYS A 103 -0.50 2.80 -4.33
N HIS A 104 0.42 3.51 -4.99
CA HIS A 104 0.70 3.36 -6.42
C HIS A 104 2.19 3.17 -6.69
N MET A 105 2.50 2.69 -7.89
CA MET A 105 3.79 3.00 -8.50
C MET A 105 3.80 4.47 -8.95
N ASN A 106 4.91 5.21 -8.86
CA ASN A 106 6.23 4.75 -8.40
C ASN A 106 6.47 4.96 -6.90
N VAL A 107 5.63 5.77 -6.24
CA VAL A 107 5.81 6.19 -4.84
C VAL A 107 6.05 5.00 -3.89
N VAL A 108 5.32 3.88 -4.04
CA VAL A 108 5.47 2.68 -3.19
C VAL A 108 6.89 2.10 -3.23
N ALA A 109 7.49 2.02 -4.42
CA ALA A 109 8.83 1.48 -4.61
C ALA A 109 9.89 2.45 -4.07
N HIS A 110 9.70 3.76 -4.29
CA HIS A 110 10.58 4.77 -3.71
C HIS A 110 10.52 4.81 -2.18
N MET A 111 9.32 4.67 -1.58
CA MET A 111 9.20 4.54 -0.13
C MET A 111 10.01 3.34 0.37
N SER A 112 9.84 2.16 -0.25
CA SER A 112 10.62 0.98 0.15
C SER A 112 12.14 1.16 -0.02
N SER A 113 12.60 1.84 -1.08
CA SER A 113 14.04 2.11 -1.25
C SER A 113 14.60 3.01 -0.16
N ILE A 114 13.82 4.00 0.32
CA ILE A 114 14.23 4.87 1.42
C ILE A 114 14.30 4.07 2.72
N LEU A 115 13.23 3.31 3.01
CA LEU A 115 13.08 2.51 4.22
C LEU A 115 14.20 1.47 4.40
N LEU A 116 14.59 0.81 3.32
CA LEU A 116 15.66 -0.20 3.31
C LEU A 116 17.06 0.39 3.08
N ALA A 117 17.18 1.65 2.65
CA ALA A 117 18.40 2.22 2.09
C ALA A 117 19.00 1.36 0.94
N GLU A 118 18.11 0.83 0.10
CA GLU A 118 18.44 -0.03 -1.04
C GLU A 118 18.06 0.63 -2.39
N SER A 119 18.42 -0.03 -3.50
CA SER A 119 17.99 0.41 -4.82
C SER A 119 16.47 0.28 -5.02
N PHE A 120 15.95 1.01 -6.01
CA PHE A 120 14.57 0.93 -6.44
C PHE A 120 14.23 -0.48 -6.93
N HIS A 121 13.17 -1.07 -6.36
CA HIS A 121 12.61 -2.35 -6.82
C HIS A 121 11.11 -2.18 -7.05
N PRO A 122 10.61 -2.37 -8.29
CA PRO A 122 9.21 -2.14 -8.61
C PRO A 122 8.29 -3.12 -7.89
N TYR A 123 7.05 -2.69 -7.64
CA TYR A 123 6.00 -3.56 -7.12
C TYR A 123 5.15 -4.09 -8.26
N ALA A 124 4.80 -5.38 -8.24
CA ALA A 124 3.74 -5.95 -9.05
C ALA A 124 2.36 -5.41 -8.60
N LEU A 125 1.35 -5.53 -9.48
CA LEU A 125 -0.02 -5.14 -9.15
C LEU A 125 -0.53 -5.96 -7.97
N ALA A 126 -1.19 -5.31 -7.02
CA ALA A 126 -1.64 -5.89 -5.75
C ALA A 126 -0.52 -6.55 -4.90
N GLU A 127 0.76 -6.30 -5.19
CA GLU A 127 1.85 -6.80 -4.35
C GLU A 127 1.81 -6.14 -2.96
N ALA A 128 2.03 -6.94 -1.93
CA ALA A 128 2.25 -6.49 -0.56
C ALA A 128 3.68 -6.82 -0.12
N ARG A 129 4.34 -5.87 0.55
CA ARG A 129 5.60 -6.08 1.27
C ARG A 129 5.47 -5.63 2.71
N MET A 130 5.95 -6.45 3.62
CA MET A 130 5.87 -6.25 5.07
C MET A 130 7.25 -5.92 5.61
N TYR A 131 7.31 -4.92 6.48
CA TYR A 131 8.52 -4.39 7.07
C TYR A 131 8.40 -4.38 8.59
N ASP A 132 9.48 -4.75 9.27
CA ASP A 132 9.66 -4.55 10.70
C ASP A 132 10.71 -3.47 10.96
N GLN A 133 10.46 -2.63 11.96
CA GLN A 133 11.29 -1.48 12.29
C GLN A 133 10.97 -0.92 13.69
N ALA A 134 11.98 -0.29 14.30
CA ALA A 134 11.76 0.47 15.54
C ALA A 134 11.02 1.79 15.25
N VAL A 135 11.37 2.46 14.16
CA VAL A 135 10.77 3.72 13.70
C VAL A 135 10.71 3.72 12.17
N ILE A 136 9.77 4.48 11.58
CA ILE A 136 9.74 4.72 10.13
C ILE A 136 10.78 5.79 9.83
N ALA A 137 11.94 5.36 9.33
CA ALA A 137 13.03 6.24 8.94
C ALA A 137 13.92 5.59 7.87
N PRO A 138 14.71 6.37 7.13
CA PRO A 138 15.57 5.84 6.08
C PRO A 138 16.57 4.80 6.60
N GLY A 139 16.64 3.64 5.95
CA GLY A 139 17.59 2.57 6.24
C GLY A 139 17.37 1.82 7.56
N LEU A 140 16.24 2.00 8.24
CA LEU A 140 15.94 1.36 9.52
C LEU A 140 14.88 0.25 9.43
N SER A 141 14.43 -0.08 8.23
CA SER A 141 13.44 -1.13 8.01
C SER A 141 14.09 -2.43 7.56
N THR A 142 13.52 -3.56 8.00
CA THR A 142 13.84 -4.89 7.45
C THR A 142 12.60 -5.44 6.77
N GLN A 143 12.71 -5.85 5.50
CA GLN A 143 11.61 -6.56 4.85
C GLN A 143 11.53 -7.99 5.39
N ILE A 144 10.39 -8.35 5.96
CA ILE A 144 10.17 -9.67 6.58
C ILE A 144 9.40 -10.63 5.69
N LYS A 145 8.55 -10.09 4.79
CA LYS A 145 7.71 -10.90 3.91
C LYS A 145 7.25 -10.12 2.69
N SER A 146 6.96 -10.83 1.62
CA SER A 146 6.26 -10.28 0.46
C SER A 146 5.25 -11.29 -0.09
N PHE A 147 4.25 -10.77 -0.79
CA PHE A 147 3.25 -11.56 -1.49
C PHE A 147 2.87 -10.89 -2.80
N ILE A 148 2.86 -11.67 -3.87
CA ILE A 148 2.40 -11.25 -5.20
C ILE A 148 1.27 -12.22 -5.59
N PRO A 149 0.06 -11.73 -5.91
CA PRO A 149 -1.01 -12.59 -6.39
C PRO A 149 -0.66 -13.21 -7.74
N THR A 150 -1.10 -14.44 -7.97
CA THR A 150 -0.63 -15.29 -9.09
C THR A 150 -1.63 -15.45 -10.23
N LEU A 151 -2.78 -14.78 -10.15
CA LEU A 151 -3.82 -14.79 -11.19
C LEU A 151 -3.30 -14.31 -12.53
#